data_AF-A0A1I3IPE7-F1
#
_entry.id   AF-A0A1I3IPE7-F1
#
_cell.length_a   1.000
_cell.length_b   1.000
_cell.length_c   1.000
_cell.angle_alpha   90.00
_cell.angle_beta   90.00
_cell.angle_gamma   90.00
#
_symmetry.space_group_name_H-M   'P 1'
#
loop_
_entity.id
_entity.type
_entity.pdbx_description
1 polymer ?
#
loop_
_entity_poly.entity_id
_entity_poly.type
_entity_poly.pdbx_seq_one_letter_code
_entity_poly.pdbx_strand_id
1 'polypeptide(L)'
;MDETPDPPPHQTFEYRVVPAPRKGEKAKGVRSGEARFALAMSRLFNHMGAQGWEFVRADTLPSEERVGLTGTELRYHALLVFRRATAPVAPQIIQQVIEAPKAPLRLSAPLPEWQGFEDQDVMDAQVIDILTARKRPLAAE
;
A
#
# COMPACT_ATOMS: atom_id res chain seq x y z
N MET A 1 -42.24 -19.39 10.55
CA MET A 1 -41.82 -18.44 9.50
C MET A 1 -40.67 -17.67 10.09
N ASP A 2 -39.46 -18.18 9.89
CA ASP A 2 -38.23 -17.47 10.26
C ASP A 2 -37.84 -16.67 9.02
N GLU A 3 -38.08 -15.36 9.07
CA GLU A 3 -37.67 -14.42 8.03
C GLU A 3 -36.27 -13.96 8.39
N THR A 4 -35.25 -14.62 7.83
CA THR A 4 -33.86 -14.15 7.94
C THR A 4 -33.80 -12.80 7.22
N PRO A 5 -33.49 -11.69 7.91
CA PRO A 5 -33.44 -10.39 7.25
C PRO A 5 -32.33 -10.39 6.19
N ASP A 6 -32.64 -9.87 5.02
CA ASP A 6 -31.69 -9.74 3.91
C ASP A 6 -30.46 -8.96 4.39
N PRO A 7 -29.23 -9.44 4.11
CA PRO A 7 -28.03 -8.74 4.55
C PRO A 7 -27.99 -7.35 3.92
N PRO A 8 -27.51 -6.33 4.66
CA PRO A 8 -27.40 -4.98 4.11
C PRO A 8 -26.55 -5.00 2.84
N PRO A 9 -26.89 -4.20 1.82
CA PRO A 9 -26.15 -4.18 0.57
C PRO A 9 -24.70 -3.80 0.85
N HIS A 10 -23.76 -4.68 0.48
CA HIS A 10 -22.33 -4.40 0.54
C HIS A 10 -21.83 -4.03 -0.86
N GLN A 11 -20.87 -3.12 -0.94
CA GLN A 11 -20.22 -2.80 -2.18
C GLN A 11 -19.29 -3.95 -2.59
N THR A 12 -19.60 -4.62 -3.69
CA THR A 12 -18.71 -5.62 -4.29
C THR A 12 -17.64 -4.92 -5.14
N PHE A 13 -16.39 -5.38 -5.02
CA PHE A 13 -15.26 -4.86 -5.78
C PHE A 13 -14.57 -5.98 -6.57
N GLU A 14 -14.18 -5.66 -7.79
CA GLU A 14 -13.19 -6.40 -8.57
C GLU A 14 -11.81 -5.86 -8.23
N TYR A 15 -10.82 -6.74 -8.08
CA TYR A 15 -9.43 -6.37 -7.80
C TYR A 15 -8.51 -6.73 -8.95
N ARG A 16 -7.53 -5.88 -9.20
CA ARG A 16 -6.46 -6.11 -10.17
C ARG A 16 -5.11 -5.81 -9.54
N VAL A 17 -4.20 -6.78 -9.62
CA VAL A 17 -2.84 -6.66 -9.10
C VAL A 17 -1.87 -6.65 -10.26
N VAL A 18 -0.98 -5.66 -10.31
CA VAL A 18 0.02 -5.51 -11.37
C VAL A 18 1.40 -5.29 -10.76
N PRO A 19 2.48 -5.75 -11.41
CA PRO A 19 3.82 -5.46 -10.93
C PRO A 19 4.11 -3.96 -10.98
N ALA A 20 4.76 -3.43 -9.94
CA ALA A 20 5.23 -2.06 -9.95
C ALA A 20 6.30 -1.89 -11.05
N PRO A 21 6.32 -0.74 -11.77
CA PRO A 21 7.41 -0.40 -12.67
C PRO A 21 8.75 -0.50 -11.92
N ARG A 22 9.71 -1.25 -12.47
CA ARG A 22 11.06 -1.40 -11.88
C ARG A 22 12.08 -0.43 -12.47
N LYS A 23 11.73 0.18 -13.61
CA LYS A 23 12.61 1.07 -14.37
C LYS A 23 11.81 2.29 -14.80
N GLY A 24 12.47 3.43 -14.79
CA GLY A 24 11.89 4.66 -15.32
C GLY A 24 11.84 4.66 -16.85
N GLU A 25 10.86 5.37 -17.39
CA GLU A 25 10.67 5.50 -18.83
C GLU A 25 11.33 6.77 -19.38
N LYS A 26 11.99 6.67 -20.53
CA LYS A 26 12.61 7.83 -21.18
C LYS A 26 11.54 8.59 -21.96
N ALA A 27 11.51 9.91 -21.78
CA ALA A 27 10.69 10.80 -22.60
C ALA A 27 11.40 12.14 -22.83
N LYS A 28 10.94 12.88 -23.84
CA LYS A 28 11.46 14.21 -24.17
C LYS A 28 11.30 15.14 -22.95
N GLY A 29 12.38 15.79 -22.54
CA GLY A 29 12.39 16.67 -21.36
C GLY A 29 12.64 15.97 -20.02
N VAL A 30 12.58 14.64 -19.95
CA VAL A 30 12.77 13.89 -18.69
C VAL A 30 14.19 13.34 -18.60
N ARG A 31 15.02 14.03 -17.82
CA ARG A 31 16.48 13.77 -17.77
C ARG A 31 16.93 12.95 -16.57
N SER A 32 16.31 13.13 -15.39
CA SER A 32 16.71 12.42 -14.17
C SER A 32 16.08 11.02 -14.06
N GLY A 33 16.74 10.11 -13.34
CA GLY A 33 16.21 8.75 -13.09
C GLY A 33 14.89 8.78 -12.31
N GLU A 34 14.80 9.63 -11.30
CA GLU A 34 13.58 9.87 -10.52
C GLU A 34 12.41 10.34 -11.41
N ALA A 35 12.63 11.34 -12.26
CA ALA A 35 11.57 11.85 -13.12
C ALA A 35 11.11 10.80 -14.15
N ARG A 36 12.02 9.92 -14.61
CA ARG A 36 11.66 8.78 -15.46
C ARG A 36 10.82 7.74 -14.72
N PHE A 37 11.14 7.50 -13.45
CA PHE A 37 10.39 6.58 -12.60
C PHE A 37 8.99 7.12 -12.30
N ALA A 38 8.89 8.39 -11.90
CA ALA A 38 7.63 9.09 -11.70
C ALA A 38 6.77 9.06 -12.97
N LEU A 39 7.36 9.30 -14.14
CA LEU A 39 6.64 9.21 -15.41
C LEU A 39 6.07 7.81 -15.67
N ALA A 40 6.85 6.76 -15.44
CA ALA A 40 6.39 5.38 -15.61
C ALA A 40 5.21 5.06 -14.68
N MET A 41 5.29 5.49 -13.42
CA MET A 41 4.21 5.36 -12.43
C MET A 41 2.96 6.12 -12.88
N SER A 42 3.10 7.41 -13.25
CA SER A 42 1.98 8.24 -13.69
C SER A 42 1.29 7.64 -14.91
N ARG A 43 2.03 7.10 -15.88
CA ARG A 43 1.46 6.44 -17.06
C ARG A 43 0.64 5.21 -16.68
N LEU A 44 1.17 4.36 -15.80
CA LEU A 44 0.45 3.20 -15.31
C LEU A 44 -0.84 3.62 -14.60
N PHE A 45 -0.76 4.59 -13.69
CA PHE A 45 -1.92 5.04 -12.91
C PHE A 45 -2.98 5.67 -13.80
N ASN A 46 -2.59 6.51 -14.75
CA ASN A 46 -3.52 7.10 -15.72
C ASN A 46 -4.17 6.03 -16.61
N HIS A 47 -3.40 5.03 -17.03
CA HIS A 47 -3.94 3.91 -17.82
C HIS A 47 -4.96 3.08 -17.02
N MET A 48 -4.67 2.82 -15.74
CA MET A 48 -5.57 2.11 -14.84
C MET A 48 -6.84 2.96 -14.54
N GLY A 49 -6.66 4.23 -14.23
CA GLY A 49 -7.75 5.18 -13.99
C GLY A 49 -8.67 5.34 -15.20
N ALA A 50 -8.11 5.39 -16.42
CA ALA A 50 -8.90 5.45 -17.66
C ALA A 50 -9.80 4.21 -17.87
N GLN A 51 -9.47 3.08 -17.24
CA GLN A 51 -10.27 1.84 -17.26
C GLN A 51 -11.21 1.72 -16.05
N GLY A 52 -11.30 2.76 -15.22
CA GLY A 52 -12.14 2.79 -14.02
C GLY A 52 -11.55 2.07 -12.82
N TRP A 53 -10.23 1.85 -12.79
CA TRP A 53 -9.54 1.26 -11.64
C TRP A 53 -9.07 2.35 -10.67
N GLU A 54 -9.33 2.15 -9.38
CA GLU A 54 -8.87 2.97 -8.27
C GLU A 54 -7.63 2.33 -7.62
N PHE A 55 -6.60 3.13 -7.35
CA PHE A 55 -5.42 2.66 -6.63
C PHE A 55 -5.76 2.43 -5.14
N VAL A 56 -5.37 1.28 -4.60
CA VAL A 56 -5.60 0.92 -3.20
C VAL A 56 -4.32 1.02 -2.40
N ARG A 57 -3.28 0.28 -2.83
CA ARG A 57 -2.00 0.20 -2.12
C ARG A 57 -0.89 -0.42 -2.97
N ALA A 58 0.34 -0.30 -2.47
CA ALA A 58 1.49 -1.04 -2.96
C ALA A 58 1.92 -2.08 -1.91
N ASP A 59 2.14 -3.31 -2.33
CA ASP A 59 2.59 -4.41 -1.47
C ASP A 59 3.92 -4.97 -1.97
N THR A 60 4.78 -5.43 -1.07
CA THR A 60 6.01 -6.18 -1.43
C THR A 60 5.88 -7.60 -0.92
N LEU A 61 5.71 -8.57 -1.83
CA LEU A 61 5.44 -9.96 -1.49
C LEU A 61 6.57 -10.89 -1.96
N PRO A 62 6.91 -11.94 -1.19
CA PRO A 62 7.83 -12.96 -1.64
C PRO A 62 7.17 -13.90 -2.67
N SER A 63 7.96 -14.38 -3.62
CA SER A 63 7.60 -15.36 -4.63
C SER A 63 8.73 -16.37 -4.77
N GLU A 64 8.39 -17.65 -4.76
CA GLU A 64 9.34 -18.73 -5.02
C GLU A 64 9.54 -18.92 -6.52
N GLU A 65 10.74 -18.63 -7.01
CA GLU A 65 11.10 -18.77 -8.42
C GLU A 65 12.14 -19.86 -8.61
N ARG A 66 11.98 -20.68 -9.66
CA ARG A 66 12.97 -21.70 -10.01
C ARG A 66 14.26 -21.03 -10.49
N VAL A 67 15.39 -21.47 -9.93
CA VAL A 67 16.74 -21.05 -10.32
C VAL A 67 17.58 -22.27 -10.70
N GLY A 68 18.09 -22.27 -11.94
CA GLY A 68 18.88 -23.37 -12.47
C GLY A 68 18.10 -24.68 -12.64
N LEU A 69 18.81 -25.82 -12.60
CA LEU A 69 18.22 -27.14 -12.83
C LEU A 69 17.45 -27.70 -11.62
N THR A 70 17.85 -27.40 -10.38
CA THR A 70 17.28 -28.02 -9.17
C THR A 70 16.96 -27.06 -8.02
N GLY A 71 17.23 -25.76 -8.17
CA GLY A 71 17.05 -24.78 -7.09
C GLY A 71 15.75 -23.99 -7.19
N THR A 72 15.29 -23.48 -6.04
CA THR A 72 14.24 -22.46 -5.93
C THR A 72 14.78 -21.32 -5.07
N GLU A 73 14.52 -20.07 -5.46
CA GLU A 73 14.94 -18.85 -4.76
C GLU A 73 13.71 -18.00 -4.43
N LEU A 74 13.67 -17.46 -3.21
CA LEU A 74 12.66 -16.52 -2.79
C LEU A 74 13.00 -15.11 -3.31
N ARG A 75 12.19 -14.57 -4.23
CA ARG A 75 12.30 -13.18 -4.71
C ARG A 75 11.16 -12.33 -4.20
N TYR A 76 11.48 -11.10 -3.77
CA TYR A 76 10.46 -10.13 -3.42
C TYR A 76 10.03 -9.30 -4.63
N HIS A 77 8.74 -9.06 -4.77
CA HIS A 77 8.15 -8.26 -5.83
C HIS A 77 7.27 -7.17 -5.26
N ALA A 78 7.54 -5.93 -5.68
CA ALA A 78 6.63 -4.83 -5.50
C ALA A 78 5.46 -4.96 -6.49
N LEU A 79 4.25 -4.99 -5.95
CA LEU A 79 2.98 -5.09 -6.64
C LEU A 79 2.11 -3.88 -6.30
N LEU A 80 1.25 -3.49 -7.23
CA LEU A 80 0.29 -2.41 -7.09
C LEU A 80 -1.11 -3.00 -7.17
N VAL A 81 -1.92 -2.73 -6.15
CA VAL A 81 -3.28 -3.25 -6.03
C VAL A 81 -4.26 -2.14 -6.42
N PHE A 82 -5.13 -2.47 -7.36
CA PHE A 82 -6.22 -1.63 -7.82
C PHE A 82 -7.56 -2.31 -7.58
N ARG A 83 -8.63 -1.53 -7.46
CA ARG A 83 -10.00 -2.03 -7.35
C ARG A 83 -10.97 -1.27 -8.25
N ARG A 84 -12.11 -1.88 -8.55
CA ARG A 84 -13.23 -1.29 -9.30
C ARG A 84 -14.54 -1.81 -8.71
N ALA A 85 -15.55 -0.95 -8.53
CA ALA A 85 -16.88 -1.41 -8.12
C ALA A 85 -17.55 -2.21 -9.25
N THR A 86 -18.10 -3.40 -8.96
CA THR A 86 -18.77 -4.26 -9.96
C THR A 86 -20.26 -3.95 -10.13
N ALA A 87 -20.88 -3.36 -9.10
CA ALA A 87 -22.22 -2.81 -9.16
C ALA A 87 -22.21 -1.39 -8.60
N PRO A 88 -22.89 -0.42 -9.23
CA PRO A 88 -23.05 0.90 -8.63
C PRO A 88 -23.96 0.76 -7.40
N VAL A 89 -23.38 0.78 -6.19
CA VAL A 89 -24.16 1.19 -5.02
C VAL A 89 -24.44 2.67 -5.22
N ALA A 90 -25.72 3.06 -5.20
CA ALA A 90 -26.11 4.46 -5.32
C ALA A 90 -25.26 5.29 -4.35
N PRO A 91 -24.65 6.41 -4.80
CA PRO A 91 -23.81 7.21 -3.94
C PRO A 91 -24.64 7.61 -2.73
N GLN A 92 -24.28 7.07 -1.56
CA GLN A 92 -24.79 7.56 -0.29
C GLN A 92 -24.18 8.95 -0.15
N ILE A 93 -24.94 9.98 -0.54
CA ILE A 93 -24.58 11.36 -0.26
C ILE A 93 -24.61 11.48 1.26
N ILE A 94 -23.47 11.26 1.90
CA ILE A 94 -23.28 11.63 3.29
C ILE A 94 -23.19 13.14 3.27
N GLN A 95 -24.33 13.80 3.45
CA GLN A 95 -24.37 15.22 3.72
C GLN A 95 -23.75 15.40 5.10
N GLN A 96 -22.43 15.57 5.15
CA GLN A 96 -21.75 16.00 6.36
C GLN A 96 -22.35 17.36 6.71
N VAL A 97 -23.26 17.37 7.68
CA VAL A 97 -23.65 18.59 8.36
C VAL A 97 -22.41 19.03 9.10
N ILE A 98 -21.65 19.93 8.49
CA ILE A 98 -20.54 20.62 9.15
C ILE A 98 -21.21 21.56 10.15
N GLU A 99 -21.50 21.05 11.34
CA GLU A 99 -21.92 21.91 12.44
C GLU A 99 -20.75 22.84 12.74
N ALA A 100 -20.97 24.15 12.53
CA ALA A 100 -19.97 25.15 12.83
C ALA A 100 -19.56 24.99 14.30
N PRO A 101 -18.27 24.80 14.63
CA PRO A 101 -17.86 24.58 16.00
C PRO A 101 -18.29 25.77 16.86
N LYS A 102 -19.18 25.54 17.83
CA LYS A 102 -19.78 26.60 18.68
C LYS A 102 -18.80 27.20 19.70
N ALA A 103 -17.53 26.81 19.67
CA ALA A 103 -16.49 27.38 20.52
C ALA A 103 -15.12 27.18 19.86
N PRO A 104 -14.14 28.07 20.10
CA PRO A 104 -12.77 27.75 19.75
C PRO A 104 -12.36 26.48 20.49
N LEU A 105 -11.75 25.53 19.77
CA LEU A 105 -11.07 24.36 20.35
C LEU A 105 -9.94 24.87 21.24
N ARG A 106 -10.26 25.19 22.49
CA ARG A 106 -9.30 25.49 23.54
C ARG A 106 -8.94 24.15 24.16
N LEU A 107 -7.68 23.76 24.03
CA LEU A 107 -7.14 22.68 24.82
C LEU A 107 -7.27 23.10 26.29
N SER A 108 -8.14 22.42 27.04
CA SER A 108 -8.46 22.75 28.45
C SER A 108 -7.31 22.46 29.41
N ALA A 109 -6.26 21.78 28.94
CA ALA A 109 -5.05 21.46 29.67
C ALA A 109 -3.83 21.71 28.76
N PRO A 110 -2.66 22.04 29.32
CA PRO A 110 -1.42 21.98 28.53
C PRO A 110 -1.27 20.58 27.93
N LEU A 111 -0.80 20.49 26.68
CA LEU A 111 -0.41 19.22 26.10
C LEU A 111 0.57 18.56 27.09
N PRO A 112 0.40 17.27 27.44
CA PRO A 112 1.48 16.56 28.09
C PRO A 112 2.74 16.78 27.25
N GLU A 113 3.81 17.22 27.90
CA GLU A 113 5.10 17.36 27.24
C GLU A 113 5.45 16.00 26.65
N TRP A 114 5.55 15.95 25.32
CA TRP A 114 5.90 14.73 24.64
C TRP A 114 7.38 14.46 24.94
N GLN A 115 7.65 13.49 25.81
CA GLN A 115 9.02 13.15 26.26
C GLN A 115 9.84 12.41 25.20
N GLY A 116 9.30 12.23 23.98
CA GLY A 116 9.87 11.35 22.96
C GLY A 116 9.62 9.87 23.29
N PHE A 117 10.01 9.00 22.36
CA PHE A 117 10.21 7.58 22.67
C PHE A 117 11.61 7.43 23.26
N GLU A 118 11.79 6.64 24.32
CA GLU A 118 13.13 6.32 24.81
C GLU A 118 13.82 5.39 23.79
N ASP A 119 15.14 5.48 23.64
CA ASP A 119 15.92 4.64 22.70
C ASP A 119 15.70 3.13 22.93
N GLN A 120 15.20 2.73 24.11
CA GLN A 120 14.83 1.35 24.43
C GLN A 120 13.50 0.91 23.78
N ASP A 121 12.51 1.80 23.63
CA ASP A 121 11.22 1.50 22.99
C ASP A 121 11.35 1.24 21.49
N VAL A 122 12.39 1.82 20.87
CA VAL A 122 12.71 1.64 19.45
C VAL A 122 13.41 0.30 19.19
N MET A 123 14.07 -0.28 20.20
CA MET A 123 14.83 -1.54 20.05
C MET A 123 13.96 -2.80 20.25
N ASP A 124 12.87 -2.73 21.02
CA ASP A 124 11.91 -3.83 21.19
C ASP A 124 10.97 -4.01 19.98
N ALA A 125 10.91 -3.01 19.08
CA ALA A 125 10.40 -3.25 17.75
C ALA A 125 11.39 -4.13 16.99
N GLN A 126 11.11 -5.44 16.95
CA GLN A 126 11.81 -6.52 16.23
C GLN A 126 12.00 -6.25 14.71
N VAL A 127 12.70 -5.18 14.32
CA VAL A 127 12.78 -4.70 12.94
C VAL A 127 14.18 -4.88 12.35
N ILE A 128 15.22 -5.18 13.16
CA ILE A 128 16.61 -5.32 12.66
C ILE A 128 17.16 -6.77 12.72
N ASP A 129 16.49 -7.72 13.39
CA ASP A 129 16.95 -9.12 13.44
C ASP A 129 16.50 -10.00 12.25
N ILE A 130 15.53 -9.57 11.44
CA ILE A 130 15.13 -10.29 10.23
C ILE A 130 16.13 -10.09 9.07
N LEU A 131 16.92 -9.00 9.07
CA LEU A 131 17.83 -8.65 7.96
C LEU A 131 19.29 -9.04 8.20
N THR A 132 19.68 -9.44 9.41
CA THR A 132 21.08 -9.78 9.75
C THR A 132 21.33 -11.28 9.93
N ALA A 133 20.32 -12.14 9.73
CA ALA A 133 20.48 -13.60 9.80
C ALA A 133 21.06 -14.26 8.52
N ARG A 134 21.58 -13.48 7.55
CA ARG A 134 22.23 -14.00 6.32
C ARG A 134 23.72 -13.71 6.20
N LYS A 135 24.46 -13.78 7.31
CA LYS A 135 25.93 -13.92 7.24
C LYS A 135 26.43 -15.04 8.15
N ARG A 136 26.30 -16.28 7.66
CA ARG A 136 27.33 -17.29 7.91
C ARG A 136 27.61 -18.04 6.60
N PRO A 137 28.83 -18.02 6.07
CA PRO A 137 29.18 -18.83 4.90
C PRO A 137 29.17 -20.32 5.30
N LEU A 138 28.62 -21.16 4.44
CA LEU A 138 28.75 -22.61 4.53
C LEU A 138 30.22 -22.96 4.28
N ALA A 139 30.98 -23.21 5.35
CA ALA A 139 32.28 -23.85 5.25
C ALA A 139 32.06 -25.32 4.86
N ALA A 140 32.84 -25.78 3.89
CA ALA A 140 32.87 -27.15 3.41
C ALA A 140 33.53 -28.07 4.45
N GLU A 141 32.95 -29.24 4.66
CA GLU A 141 33.63 -30.47 5.04
C GLU A 141 32.93 -31.65 4.36
#